data_AF-E1QEN4-F1
#
_entry.id   AF-E1QEN4-F1
#
_cell.length_a   1.000
_cell.length_b   1.000
_cell.length_c   1.000
_cell.angle_alpha   90.00
_cell.angle_beta   90.00
_cell.angle_gamma   90.00
#
_symmetry.space_group_name_H-M   'P 1'
#
loop_
_entity.id
_entity.type
_entity.pdbx_description
1 polymer ?
#
loop_
_entity_poly.entity_id
_entity_poly.type
_entity_poly.pdbx_seq_one_letter_code
_entity_poly.pdbx_strand_id
1 'polypeptide(L)'
;MLGKSINYALMLCWLLAWPAQSALADGESRQALPNEREFYVRVLDCFAKAHPAGPEGWDLVDQTEVVAPDYMGVGAEEAPLMVAYQVSWQDTPRLEEAQAKVISDGVEILKKQEDDQSSKQIQEQFEKLVAEMATAMEKGDYQRAQVLQRQAEEVSQRLDAVYAGREQELRGVEEAYAPHDAKLEIILTANSFSESFARPVKPIEAVEGLQAFRSEGEQDPHNGWQEGVTTIFIGDWRMIEEEGGVFMEAEPDAEAPYDAAQTVVVQVQADAKRAAEVVAAIDWAALKGLLAR
;
A
#
# COMPACT_ATOMS: atom_id res chain seq x y z
N MET A 1 43.57 7.68 55.58
CA MET A 1 42.94 9.01 55.74
C MET A 1 42.48 9.45 54.36
N LEU A 2 41.20 9.84 54.27
CA LEU A 2 40.54 10.71 53.26
C LEU A 2 41.17 10.81 51.86
N GLY A 3 40.47 10.62 50.75
CA GLY A 3 39.05 10.47 50.48
C GLY A 3 38.87 10.51 48.97
N LYS A 4 37.90 9.76 48.44
CA LYS A 4 37.40 9.87 47.06
C LYS A 4 35.91 9.59 47.06
N SER A 5 35.19 10.49 47.72
CA SER A 5 33.78 10.76 47.44
C SER A 5 33.77 11.95 46.48
N ILE A 6 32.76 12.04 45.60
CA ILE A 6 32.56 13.07 44.55
C ILE A 6 33.15 12.65 43.19
N ASN A 7 32.31 12.02 42.35
CA ASN A 7 32.23 12.25 40.89
C ASN A 7 31.30 11.26 40.17
N TYR A 8 30.10 10.98 40.68
CA TYR A 8 29.10 10.20 39.93
C TYR A 8 27.66 10.75 40.02
N ALA A 9 27.47 11.97 40.53
CA ALA A 9 26.14 12.59 40.66
C ALA A 9 25.89 13.78 39.70
N LEU A 10 26.81 14.06 38.77
CA LEU A 10 26.73 15.21 37.85
C LEU A 10 26.77 14.83 36.36
N MET A 11 26.57 13.55 36.05
CA MET A 11 26.48 13.05 34.66
C MET A 11 25.14 12.37 34.34
N LEU A 12 24.13 12.50 35.22
CA LEU A 12 22.82 11.86 35.03
C LEU A 12 21.65 12.85 34.89
N CYS A 13 21.89 14.16 34.89
CA CYS A 13 20.83 15.18 34.76
C CYS A 13 20.93 16.05 33.48
N TRP A 14 21.81 15.71 32.53
CA TRP A 14 21.97 16.45 31.27
C TRP A 14 21.51 15.67 30.02
N LEU A 15 20.88 14.50 30.20
CA LEU A 15 20.34 13.68 29.10
C LEU A 15 18.80 13.58 29.11
N LEU A 16 18.11 14.28 30.01
CA LEU A 16 16.64 14.28 30.12
C LEU A 16 16.01 15.66 29.88
N ALA A 17 16.76 16.58 29.28
CA ALA A 17 16.27 17.90 28.88
C ALA A 17 16.58 18.21 27.41
N TRP A 18 16.60 17.19 26.55
CA TRP A 18 16.22 17.44 25.17
C TRP A 18 14.71 17.66 25.21
N PRO A 19 14.20 18.87 24.90
CA PRO A 19 12.78 18.96 24.60
C PRO A 19 12.53 17.92 23.50
N ALA A 20 11.48 17.13 23.70
CA ALA A 20 10.73 16.60 22.59
C ALA A 20 10.34 17.81 21.74
N GLN A 21 11.24 18.23 20.84
CA GLN A 21 10.83 18.76 19.57
C GLN A 21 10.12 17.57 18.95
N SER A 22 8.83 17.47 19.24
CA SER A 22 7.88 17.09 18.21
C SER A 22 8.30 17.92 17.01
N ALA A 23 9.12 17.30 16.14
CA ALA A 23 9.19 17.70 14.76
C ALA A 23 7.74 17.61 14.32
N LEU A 24 7.04 18.74 14.41
CA LEU A 24 5.85 19.00 13.66
C LEU A 24 6.36 18.88 12.22
N ALA A 25 6.26 17.66 11.68
CA ALA A 25 6.57 17.37 10.30
C ALA A 25 5.56 18.07 9.36
N ASP A 26 4.55 18.71 9.94
CA ASP A 26 3.65 19.64 9.32
C ASP A 26 4.43 20.96 9.12
N GLY A 27 4.92 21.17 7.89
CA GLY A 27 5.58 22.42 7.52
C GLY A 27 4.71 23.66 7.78
N GLU A 28 5.30 24.86 7.62
CA GLU A 28 4.55 26.10 7.81
C GLU A 28 3.32 26.14 6.88
N SER A 29 2.17 26.50 7.44
CA SER A 29 0.91 26.63 6.71
C SER A 29 0.36 28.06 6.77
N ARG A 30 -0.37 28.44 5.72
CA ARG A 30 -1.10 29.70 5.61
C ARG A 30 -2.57 29.43 5.33
N GLN A 31 -3.42 30.44 5.54
CA GLN A 31 -4.80 30.37 5.08
C GLN A 31 -4.84 30.15 3.55
N ALA A 32 -5.73 29.27 3.11
CA ALA A 32 -5.96 29.07 1.69
C ALA A 32 -6.53 30.36 1.07
N LEU A 33 -5.96 30.78 -0.06
CA LEU A 33 -6.41 31.93 -0.82
C LEU A 33 -7.76 31.62 -1.50
N PRO A 34 -8.60 32.64 -1.77
CA PRO A 34 -9.92 32.42 -2.36
C PRO A 34 -9.90 31.63 -3.68
N ASN A 35 -8.92 31.88 -4.53
CA ASN A 35 -8.76 31.20 -5.83
C ASN A 35 -8.33 29.73 -5.67
N GLU A 36 -7.50 29.40 -4.68
CA GLU A 36 -7.13 28.01 -4.36
C GLU A 36 -8.35 27.21 -3.89
N ARG A 37 -9.16 27.80 -3.02
CA ARG A 37 -10.41 27.20 -2.54
C ARG A 37 -11.38 26.94 -3.68
N GLU A 38 -11.54 27.92 -4.57
CA GLU A 38 -12.38 27.80 -5.76
C GLU A 38 -11.85 26.73 -6.72
N PHE A 39 -10.53 26.67 -6.94
CA PHE A 39 -9.88 25.65 -7.74
C PHE A 39 -10.17 24.24 -7.22
N TYR A 40 -9.92 24.00 -5.92
CA TYR A 40 -10.17 22.71 -5.29
C TYR A 40 -11.62 22.26 -5.46
N VAL A 41 -12.58 23.10 -5.09
CA VAL A 41 -14.01 22.75 -5.18
C VAL A 41 -14.42 22.50 -6.62
N ARG A 42 -13.94 23.31 -7.57
CA ARG A 42 -14.25 23.15 -9.00
C ARG A 42 -13.72 21.82 -9.54
N VAL A 43 -12.47 21.47 -9.22
CA VAL A 43 -11.85 20.23 -9.70
C VAL A 43 -12.52 19.01 -9.04
N LEU A 44 -12.71 19.02 -7.72
CA LEU A 44 -13.36 17.94 -6.99
C LEU A 44 -14.82 17.74 -7.44
N ASP A 45 -15.58 18.81 -7.65
CA ASP A 45 -16.96 18.74 -8.16
C ASP A 45 -17.01 18.17 -9.60
N CYS A 46 -16.05 18.53 -10.45
CA CYS A 46 -15.93 17.93 -11.77
C CYS A 46 -15.61 16.44 -11.68
N PHE A 47 -14.66 16.05 -10.82
CA PHE A 47 -14.28 14.65 -10.63
C PHE A 47 -15.45 13.81 -10.09
N ALA A 48 -16.15 14.30 -9.06
CA ALA A 48 -17.33 13.65 -8.48
C ALA A 48 -18.49 13.45 -9.47
N LYS A 49 -18.60 14.30 -10.50
CA LYS A 49 -19.62 14.19 -11.56
C LYS A 49 -19.17 13.35 -12.74
N ALA A 50 -17.86 13.23 -12.96
CA ALA A 50 -17.32 12.58 -14.14
C ALA A 50 -17.21 11.05 -14.02
N HIS A 51 -17.08 10.52 -12.79
CA HIS A 51 -17.06 9.08 -12.60
C HIS A 51 -18.49 8.48 -12.62
N PRO A 52 -18.67 7.24 -13.10
CA PRO A 52 -19.96 6.58 -13.06
C PRO A 52 -20.37 6.21 -11.63
N ALA A 53 -21.64 5.83 -11.45
CA ALA A 53 -22.07 5.19 -10.22
C ALA A 53 -21.36 3.83 -10.04
N GLY A 54 -21.21 3.40 -8.78
CA GLY A 54 -20.68 2.07 -8.46
C GLY A 54 -21.56 0.93 -9.00
N PRO A 55 -21.03 -0.29 -9.07
CA PRO A 55 -21.78 -1.47 -9.50
C PRO A 55 -23.04 -1.68 -8.65
N GLU A 56 -24.10 -2.22 -9.27
CA GLU A 56 -25.35 -2.49 -8.58
C GLU A 56 -25.12 -3.50 -7.42
N GLY A 57 -25.65 -3.17 -6.24
CA GLY A 57 -25.54 -4.01 -5.04
C GLY A 57 -24.22 -3.90 -4.30
N TRP A 58 -23.30 -3.03 -4.73
CA TRP A 58 -22.04 -2.79 -4.04
C TRP A 58 -22.14 -1.63 -3.07
N ASP A 59 -21.39 -1.75 -1.96
CA ASP A 59 -21.32 -0.71 -0.94
C ASP A 59 -20.27 0.32 -1.32
N LEU A 60 -20.61 1.61 -1.14
CA LEU A 60 -19.63 2.69 -1.19
C LEU A 60 -18.79 2.64 0.10
N VAL A 61 -17.48 2.45 -0.04
CA VAL A 61 -16.55 2.28 1.08
C VAL A 61 -15.87 3.59 1.43
N ASP A 62 -15.43 4.31 0.40
CA ASP A 62 -14.74 5.58 0.57
C ASP A 62 -15.09 6.52 -0.59
N GLN A 63 -15.14 7.81 -0.29
CA GLN A 63 -15.36 8.86 -1.27
C GLN A 63 -14.78 10.17 -0.75
N THR A 64 -13.95 10.81 -1.57
CA THR A 64 -13.42 12.14 -1.27
C THR A 64 -14.56 13.16 -1.17
N GLU A 65 -14.65 13.85 -0.05
CA GLU A 65 -15.61 14.93 0.14
C GLU A 65 -15.24 16.15 -0.72
N VAL A 66 -16.24 16.77 -1.34
CA VAL A 66 -16.05 17.99 -2.14
C VAL A 66 -16.05 19.21 -1.21
N VAL A 67 -14.90 19.46 -0.57
CA VAL A 67 -14.73 20.55 0.40
C VAL A 67 -13.43 21.31 0.09
N ALA A 68 -13.48 22.64 0.17
CA ALA A 68 -12.29 23.47 0.02
C ALA A 68 -11.36 23.33 1.24
N PRO A 69 -10.03 23.31 1.05
CA PRO A 69 -9.11 23.37 2.18
C PRO A 69 -9.20 24.73 2.88
N ASP A 70 -9.02 24.74 4.20
CA ASP A 70 -8.90 25.98 4.98
C ASP A 70 -7.45 26.50 5.01
N TYR A 71 -6.48 25.61 4.86
CA TYR A 71 -5.05 25.93 4.93
C TYR A 71 -4.28 25.27 3.79
N MET A 72 -3.23 25.95 3.35
CA MET A 72 -2.25 25.47 2.35
C MET A 72 -0.85 25.59 2.93
N GLY A 73 0.09 24.81 2.41
CA GLY A 73 1.51 25.00 2.71
C GLY A 73 2.00 26.36 2.22
N VAL A 74 2.94 26.97 2.95
CA VAL A 74 3.64 28.16 2.45
C VAL A 74 4.43 27.78 1.19
N GLY A 75 4.29 28.56 0.11
CA GLY A 75 4.91 28.27 -1.19
C GLY A 75 4.08 27.36 -2.10
N ALA A 76 2.86 26.97 -1.72
CA ALA A 76 1.96 26.20 -2.58
C ALA A 76 1.66 26.90 -3.93
N GLU A 77 1.81 28.22 -3.98
CA GLU A 77 1.66 29.03 -5.19
C GLU A 77 2.84 28.92 -6.19
N GLU A 78 3.95 28.29 -5.80
CA GLU A 78 5.16 28.16 -6.64
C GLU A 78 5.05 27.02 -7.67
N ALA A 79 4.03 26.17 -7.58
CA ALA A 79 3.80 25.05 -8.49
C ALA A 79 2.29 24.86 -8.73
N PRO A 80 1.89 24.22 -9.84
CA PRO A 80 0.47 23.96 -10.10
C PRO A 80 -0.15 23.14 -8.96
N LEU A 81 -1.33 23.57 -8.50
CA LEU A 81 -2.03 22.95 -7.39
C LEU A 81 -2.49 21.54 -7.75
N MET A 82 -2.03 20.56 -6.99
CA MET A 82 -2.45 19.17 -7.15
C MET A 82 -3.75 18.91 -6.39
N VAL A 83 -4.72 18.27 -7.04
CA VAL A 83 -5.99 17.87 -6.43
C VAL A 83 -6.26 16.42 -6.79
N ALA A 84 -6.48 15.58 -5.79
CA ALA A 84 -6.84 14.19 -5.96
C ALA A 84 -8.26 13.93 -5.46
N TYR A 85 -8.97 13.06 -6.15
CA TYR A 85 -10.28 12.55 -5.79
C TYR A 85 -10.25 11.03 -5.89
N GLN A 86 -10.73 10.37 -4.86
CA GLN A 86 -10.83 8.92 -4.78
C GLN A 86 -12.27 8.53 -4.45
N VAL A 87 -12.73 7.45 -5.08
CA VAL A 87 -13.98 6.79 -4.75
C VAL A 87 -13.82 5.29 -4.90
N SER A 88 -14.31 4.53 -3.93
CA SER A 88 -14.19 3.07 -3.92
C SER A 88 -15.47 2.37 -3.48
N TRP A 89 -15.70 1.22 -4.10
CA TRP A 89 -16.82 0.33 -3.83
C TRP A 89 -16.35 -1.10 -3.62
N GLN A 90 -17.15 -1.87 -2.89
CA GLN A 90 -16.89 -3.28 -2.69
C GLN A 90 -18.15 -4.13 -2.64
N ASP A 91 -18.01 -5.39 -3.05
CA ASP A 91 -18.99 -6.45 -2.83
C ASP A 91 -18.80 -7.04 -1.43
N THR A 92 -19.33 -6.37 -0.41
CA THR A 92 -19.17 -6.80 0.99
C THR A 92 -19.61 -8.26 1.20
N PRO A 93 -20.77 -8.73 0.70
CA PRO A 93 -21.17 -10.13 0.85
C PRO A 93 -20.16 -11.12 0.26
N ARG A 94 -19.60 -10.83 -0.92
CA ARG A 94 -18.60 -11.69 -1.56
C ARG A 94 -17.28 -11.70 -0.79
N LEU A 95 -16.85 -10.55 -0.28
CA LEU A 95 -15.65 -10.45 0.56
C LEU A 95 -15.81 -11.23 1.87
N GLU A 96 -16.96 -11.12 2.53
CA GLU A 96 -17.27 -11.87 3.75
C GLU A 96 -17.34 -13.38 3.50
N GLU A 97 -17.95 -13.82 2.38
CA GLU A 97 -17.99 -15.24 2.01
C GLU A 97 -16.58 -15.80 1.78
N ALA A 98 -15.73 -15.06 1.06
CA ALA A 98 -14.35 -15.43 0.83
C ALA A 98 -13.57 -15.54 2.15
N GLN A 99 -13.69 -14.54 3.03
CA GLN A 99 -13.03 -14.54 4.33
C GLN A 99 -13.51 -15.71 5.21
N ALA A 100 -14.80 -16.03 5.19
CA ALA A 100 -15.35 -17.15 5.95
C ALA A 100 -14.76 -18.50 5.47
N LYS A 101 -14.56 -18.68 4.16
CA LYS A 101 -13.91 -19.88 3.60
C LYS A 101 -12.43 -19.97 3.99
N VAL A 102 -11.69 -18.86 3.92
CA VAL A 102 -10.29 -18.81 4.37
C VAL A 102 -10.18 -19.20 5.84
N ILE A 103 -11.04 -18.65 6.70
CA ILE A 103 -11.06 -18.99 8.14
C ILE A 103 -11.40 -20.47 8.34
N SER A 104 -12.44 -20.97 7.69
CA SER A 104 -12.87 -22.36 7.82
C SER A 104 -11.76 -23.34 7.45
N ASP A 105 -11.19 -23.20 6.25
CA ASP A 105 -10.18 -24.13 5.72
C ASP A 105 -8.82 -23.93 6.41
N GLY A 106 -8.48 -22.70 6.79
CA GLY A 106 -7.31 -22.39 7.62
C GLY A 106 -7.39 -23.06 9.00
N VAL A 107 -8.57 -23.09 9.64
CA VAL A 107 -8.78 -23.82 10.89
C VAL A 107 -8.59 -25.33 10.69
N GLU A 108 -8.99 -25.90 9.55
CA GLU A 108 -8.75 -27.32 9.26
C GLU A 108 -7.25 -27.64 9.11
N ILE A 109 -6.47 -26.75 8.48
CA ILE A 109 -5.01 -26.88 8.37
C ILE A 109 -4.38 -26.83 9.76
N LEU A 110 -4.76 -25.86 10.59
CA LEU A 110 -4.24 -25.73 11.96
C LEU A 110 -4.59 -26.95 12.84
N LYS A 111 -5.80 -27.51 12.70
CA LYS A 111 -6.20 -28.74 13.41
C LYS A 111 -5.37 -29.95 12.98
N LYS A 112 -5.18 -30.15 11.67
CA LYS A 112 -4.33 -31.24 11.16
C LYS A 112 -2.91 -31.15 11.74
N GLN A 113 -2.40 -29.93 11.91
CA GLN A 113 -1.13 -29.68 12.57
C GLN A 113 -1.15 -30.02 14.06
N GLU A 114 -2.19 -29.62 14.80
CA GLU A 114 -2.30 -29.97 16.23
C GLU A 114 -2.36 -31.48 16.44
N ASP A 115 -2.92 -32.21 15.48
CA ASP A 115 -3.00 -33.67 15.51
C ASP A 115 -1.76 -34.37 14.95
N ASP A 116 -0.85 -33.64 14.28
CA ASP A 116 0.38 -34.19 13.72
C ASP A 116 1.40 -34.53 14.81
N GLN A 117 1.44 -35.82 15.15
CA GLN A 117 2.37 -36.40 16.11
C GLN A 117 3.84 -36.22 15.69
N SER A 118 4.14 -36.14 14.39
CA SER A 118 5.52 -36.02 13.92
C SER A 118 6.12 -34.65 14.24
N SER A 119 5.35 -33.58 14.05
CA SER A 119 5.71 -32.23 14.43
C SER A 119 5.94 -32.08 15.94
N LYS A 120 5.08 -32.69 16.77
CA LYS A 120 5.25 -32.70 18.23
C LYS A 120 6.55 -33.39 18.65
N GLN A 121 6.85 -34.54 18.04
CA GLN A 121 8.10 -35.28 18.33
C GLN A 121 9.35 -34.48 17.95
N ILE A 122 9.33 -33.76 16.83
CA ILE A 122 10.45 -32.88 16.41
C ILE A 122 10.64 -31.75 17.43
N GLN A 123 9.56 -31.12 17.90
CA GLN A 123 9.62 -30.07 18.90
C GLN A 123 10.15 -30.59 20.25
N GLU A 124 9.64 -31.71 20.75
CA GLU A 124 10.13 -32.35 21.98
C GLU A 124 11.61 -32.74 21.87
N GLN A 125 12.05 -33.22 20.70
CA GLN A 125 13.45 -33.53 20.43
C GLN A 125 14.32 -32.27 20.52
N PHE A 126 13.86 -31.15 19.97
CA PHE A 126 14.57 -29.87 20.04
C PHE A 126 14.70 -29.38 21.48
N GLU A 127 13.59 -29.33 22.23
CA GLU A 127 13.55 -28.90 23.63
C GLU A 127 14.49 -29.73 24.51
N LYS A 128 14.51 -31.06 24.28
CA LYS A 128 15.42 -31.97 24.99
C LYS A 128 16.89 -31.65 24.69
N LEU A 129 17.26 -31.43 23.43
CA LEU A 129 18.64 -31.11 23.05
C LEU A 129 19.10 -29.78 23.65
N VAL A 130 18.22 -28.77 23.69
CA VAL A 130 18.49 -27.47 24.32
C VAL A 130 18.70 -27.63 25.84
N ALA A 131 17.87 -28.43 26.51
CA ALA A 131 18.02 -28.70 27.95
C ALA A 131 19.32 -29.48 28.28
N GLU A 132 19.66 -30.49 27.46
CA GLU A 132 20.93 -31.22 27.59
C GLU A 132 22.14 -30.31 27.35
N MET A 133 22.04 -29.39 26.39
CA MET A 133 23.09 -28.42 26.08
C MET A 133 23.33 -27.47 27.25
N ALA A 134 22.26 -26.91 27.84
CA ALA A 134 22.35 -26.05 29.02
C ALA A 134 23.04 -26.80 30.19
N THR A 135 22.65 -28.06 30.42
CA THR A 135 23.26 -28.91 31.47
C THR A 135 24.75 -29.17 31.20
N ALA A 136 25.16 -29.35 29.95
CA ALA A 136 26.57 -29.55 29.58
C ALA A 136 27.40 -28.26 29.80
N MET A 137 26.83 -27.10 29.46
CA MET A 137 27.45 -25.80 29.70
C MET A 137 27.63 -25.50 31.19
N GLU A 138 26.64 -25.78 32.03
CA GLU A 138 26.73 -25.64 33.49
C GLU A 138 27.86 -26.48 34.09
N LYS A 139 28.14 -27.65 33.51
CA LYS A 139 29.21 -28.56 33.92
C LYS A 139 30.58 -28.22 33.32
N GLY A 140 30.67 -27.20 32.46
CA GLY A 140 31.90 -26.82 31.75
C GLY A 140 32.31 -27.79 30.63
N ASP A 141 31.41 -28.67 30.17
CA ASP A 141 31.66 -29.61 29.07
C ASP A 141 31.32 -28.96 27.71
N TYR A 142 32.20 -28.07 27.28
CA TYR A 142 32.02 -27.30 26.04
C TYR A 142 32.07 -28.17 24.78
N GLN A 143 32.77 -29.31 24.80
CA GLN A 143 32.79 -30.21 23.65
C GLN A 143 31.44 -30.89 23.47
N ARG A 144 30.84 -31.39 24.56
CA ARG A 144 29.49 -31.97 24.50
C ARG A 144 28.45 -30.92 24.11
N ALA A 145 28.56 -29.70 24.63
CA ALA A 145 27.68 -28.60 24.26
C ALA A 145 27.72 -28.31 22.75
N GLN A 146 28.91 -28.27 22.13
CA GLN A 146 29.04 -28.04 20.69
C GLN A 146 28.42 -29.14 19.82
N VAL A 147 28.52 -30.41 20.27
CA VAL A 147 27.85 -31.53 19.57
C VAL A 147 26.33 -31.39 19.65
N LEU A 148 25.80 -31.07 20.84
CA LEU A 148 24.37 -30.87 21.05
C LEU A 148 23.83 -29.67 20.28
N GLN A 149 24.62 -28.60 20.16
CA GLN A 149 24.27 -27.44 19.34
C GLN A 149 24.03 -27.84 17.88
N ARG A 150 24.97 -28.58 17.24
CA ARG A 150 24.79 -29.00 15.85
C ARG A 150 23.56 -29.89 15.66
N GLN A 151 23.31 -30.79 16.62
CA GLN A 151 22.11 -31.63 16.60
C GLN A 151 20.84 -30.78 16.75
N ALA A 152 20.86 -29.76 17.59
CA ALA A 152 19.75 -28.81 17.75
C ALA A 152 19.53 -28.00 16.46
N GLU A 153 20.59 -27.57 15.79
CA GLU A 153 20.52 -26.89 14.48
C GLU A 153 19.86 -27.78 13.41
N GLU A 154 20.24 -29.07 13.33
CA GLU A 154 19.61 -30.03 12.39
C GLU A 154 18.14 -30.31 12.71
N VAL A 155 17.74 -30.30 13.99
CA VAL A 155 16.33 -30.43 14.39
C VAL A 155 15.58 -29.13 14.11
N SER A 156 16.19 -27.97 14.35
CA SER A 156 15.63 -26.65 14.06
C SER A 156 15.30 -26.52 12.58
N GLN A 157 16.21 -26.90 11.68
CA GLN A 157 15.96 -26.84 10.23
C GLN A 157 14.77 -27.70 9.79
N ARG A 158 14.57 -28.87 10.43
CA ARG A 158 13.39 -29.71 10.19
C ARG A 158 12.12 -29.05 10.70
N LEU A 159 12.18 -28.39 11.84
CA LEU A 159 11.07 -27.64 12.41
C LEU A 159 10.70 -26.43 11.53
N ASP A 160 11.70 -25.69 11.04
CA ASP A 160 11.51 -24.57 10.12
C ASP A 160 10.86 -25.02 8.80
N ALA A 161 11.29 -26.15 8.24
CA ALA A 161 10.67 -26.72 7.05
C ALA A 161 9.20 -27.09 7.27
N VAL A 162 8.86 -27.61 8.45
CA VAL A 162 7.48 -27.90 8.83
C VAL A 162 6.65 -26.60 8.91
N TYR A 163 7.18 -25.54 9.52
CA TYR A 163 6.49 -24.25 9.57
C TYR A 163 6.33 -23.60 8.19
N ALA A 164 7.38 -23.64 7.36
CA ALA A 164 7.33 -23.11 5.99
C ALA A 164 6.29 -23.84 5.12
N GLY A 165 6.19 -25.16 5.23
CA GLY A 165 5.15 -25.94 4.54
C GLY A 165 3.74 -25.53 4.96
N ARG A 166 3.53 -25.24 6.24
CA ARG A 166 2.23 -24.77 6.76
C ARG A 166 1.87 -23.37 6.28
N GLU A 167 2.83 -22.45 6.31
CA GLU A 167 2.63 -21.11 5.79
C GLU A 167 2.27 -21.17 4.29
N GLN A 168 2.90 -22.07 3.55
CA GLN A 168 2.56 -22.30 2.14
C GLN A 168 1.15 -22.87 1.95
N GLU A 169 0.70 -23.81 2.80
CA GLU A 169 -0.67 -24.34 2.75
C GLU A 169 -1.71 -23.25 3.08
N LEU A 170 -1.46 -22.45 4.13
CA LEU A 170 -2.34 -21.34 4.51
C LEU A 170 -2.43 -20.28 3.39
N ARG A 171 -1.28 -19.90 2.81
CA ARG A 171 -1.23 -18.99 1.67
C ARG A 171 -1.97 -19.57 0.47
N GLY A 172 -1.85 -20.88 0.22
CA GLY A 172 -2.60 -21.56 -0.84
C GLY A 172 -4.12 -21.48 -0.64
N VAL A 173 -4.61 -21.51 0.60
CA VAL A 173 -6.04 -21.29 0.91
C VAL A 173 -6.44 -19.84 0.65
N GLU A 174 -5.63 -18.87 1.08
CA GLU A 174 -5.86 -17.45 0.82
C GLU A 174 -5.91 -17.15 -0.69
N GLU A 175 -4.99 -17.70 -1.46
CA GLU A 175 -4.96 -17.59 -2.93
C GLU A 175 -6.17 -18.26 -3.58
N ALA A 176 -6.56 -19.46 -3.11
CA ALA A 176 -7.69 -20.21 -3.67
C ALA A 176 -9.03 -19.50 -3.48
N TYR A 177 -9.18 -18.76 -2.38
CA TYR A 177 -10.40 -18.02 -2.06
C TYR A 177 -10.25 -16.51 -2.22
N ALA A 178 -9.17 -16.05 -2.87
CA ALA A 178 -8.96 -14.64 -3.12
C ALA A 178 -10.16 -14.05 -3.88
N PRO A 179 -10.83 -13.01 -3.34
CA PRO A 179 -12.04 -12.47 -3.94
C PRO A 179 -11.67 -11.57 -5.13
N HIS A 180 -11.65 -12.17 -6.32
CA HIS A 180 -11.54 -11.43 -7.58
C HIS A 180 -12.82 -10.64 -7.88
N ASP A 181 -12.70 -9.52 -8.58
CA ASP A 181 -13.81 -8.71 -9.07
C ASP A 181 -14.79 -8.32 -7.94
N ALA A 182 -14.25 -8.04 -6.75
CA ALA A 182 -15.01 -7.71 -5.54
C ALA A 182 -14.72 -6.29 -5.00
N LYS A 183 -13.79 -5.57 -5.64
CA LYS A 183 -13.46 -4.18 -5.36
C LYS A 183 -13.35 -3.37 -6.66
N LEU A 184 -13.68 -2.09 -6.57
CA LEU A 184 -13.55 -1.11 -7.63
C LEU A 184 -13.07 0.18 -6.98
N GLU A 185 -12.00 0.74 -7.50
CA GLU A 185 -11.52 2.06 -7.09
C GLU A 185 -11.26 2.92 -8.32
N ILE A 186 -11.60 4.21 -8.20
CA ILE A 186 -11.32 5.23 -9.19
C ILE A 186 -10.56 6.35 -8.49
N ILE A 187 -9.37 6.68 -8.98
CA ILE A 187 -8.57 7.82 -8.56
C ILE A 187 -8.43 8.79 -9.73
N LEU A 188 -8.74 10.06 -9.47
CA LEU A 188 -8.65 11.15 -10.43
C LEU A 188 -7.72 12.20 -9.84
N THR A 189 -6.63 12.53 -10.55
CA THR A 189 -5.64 13.50 -10.06
C THR A 189 -5.43 14.59 -11.09
N ALA A 190 -5.67 15.85 -10.71
CA ALA A 190 -5.29 17.01 -11.49
C ALA A 190 -3.88 17.48 -11.11
N ASN A 191 -3.12 17.96 -12.10
CA ASN A 191 -1.78 18.52 -11.92
C ASN A 191 -0.76 17.55 -11.30
N SER A 192 -0.90 16.25 -11.62
CA SER A 192 0.24 15.33 -11.54
C SER A 192 1.07 15.46 -12.82
N PHE A 193 2.39 15.53 -12.70
CA PHE A 193 3.30 15.70 -13.84
C PHE A 193 4.28 14.54 -13.99
N SER A 194 4.24 13.57 -13.07
CA SER A 194 5.04 12.36 -13.13
C SER A 194 4.27 11.21 -12.52
N GLU A 195 4.11 10.12 -13.27
CA GLU A 195 3.44 8.92 -12.83
C GLU A 195 4.36 7.71 -13.06
N SER A 196 4.82 7.13 -11.96
CA SER A 196 5.56 5.88 -11.98
C SER A 196 4.60 4.70 -11.92
N PHE A 197 4.87 3.65 -12.70
CA PHE A 197 4.11 2.42 -12.60
C PHE A 197 4.71 1.51 -11.54
N ALA A 198 3.93 1.19 -10.50
CA ALA A 198 4.35 0.22 -9.47
C ALA A 198 4.55 -1.20 -10.03
N ARG A 199 3.96 -1.49 -11.20
CA ARG A 199 3.98 -2.80 -11.87
C ARG A 199 4.23 -2.62 -13.36
N PRO A 200 4.71 -3.66 -14.06
CA PRO A 200 4.77 -3.64 -15.52
C PRO A 200 3.41 -3.31 -16.13
N VAL A 201 3.36 -2.29 -16.98
CA VAL A 201 2.17 -1.90 -17.72
C VAL A 201 2.28 -2.25 -19.20
N LYS A 202 1.14 -2.43 -19.85
CA LYS A 202 1.03 -2.57 -21.30
C LYS A 202 0.15 -1.46 -21.85
N PRO A 203 0.50 -0.86 -23.01
CA PRO A 203 -0.42 0.03 -23.70
C PRO A 203 -1.68 -0.74 -24.09
N ILE A 204 -2.84 -0.10 -23.93
CA ILE A 204 -4.14 -0.61 -24.40
C ILE A 204 -4.69 0.29 -25.50
N GLU A 205 -5.86 -0.03 -26.04
CA GLU A 205 -6.52 0.84 -27.02
C GLU A 205 -6.75 2.24 -26.43
N ALA A 206 -6.50 3.27 -27.23
CA ALA A 206 -6.66 4.65 -26.80
C ALA A 206 -8.11 4.92 -26.40
N VAL A 207 -8.29 5.50 -25.22
CA VAL A 207 -9.62 5.83 -24.68
C VAL A 207 -9.95 7.25 -25.09
N GLU A 208 -10.94 7.46 -25.95
CA GLU A 208 -11.34 8.81 -26.36
C GLU A 208 -10.19 9.65 -26.96
N GLY A 209 -9.25 8.97 -27.65
CA GLY A 209 -8.04 9.54 -28.22
C GLY A 209 -6.88 9.75 -27.24
N LEU A 210 -7.02 9.33 -25.98
CA LEU A 210 -6.05 9.50 -24.90
C LEU A 210 -5.14 8.28 -24.77
N GLN A 211 -3.91 8.51 -24.30
CA GLN A 211 -2.98 7.44 -23.98
C GLN A 211 -3.48 6.66 -22.75
N ALA A 212 -3.52 5.33 -22.86
CA ALA A 212 -4.02 4.45 -21.83
C ALA A 212 -3.13 3.21 -21.67
N PHE A 213 -2.92 2.82 -20.42
CA PHE A 213 -2.07 1.69 -20.04
C PHE A 213 -2.80 0.82 -19.01
N ARG A 214 -2.45 -0.46 -18.94
CA ARG A 214 -2.97 -1.36 -17.91
C ARG A 214 -1.88 -2.21 -17.29
N SER A 215 -1.86 -2.27 -15.96
CA SER A 215 -1.16 -3.31 -15.20
C SER A 215 -2.09 -4.51 -14.96
N GLU A 216 -1.52 -5.71 -14.93
CA GLU A 216 -2.27 -6.90 -14.56
C GLU A 216 -2.49 -6.95 -13.03
N GLY A 217 -3.51 -7.70 -12.61
CA GLY A 217 -3.69 -8.04 -11.20
C GLY A 217 -2.60 -8.99 -10.70
N GLU A 218 -2.31 -8.94 -9.42
CA GLU A 218 -1.30 -9.80 -8.80
C GLU A 218 -1.68 -10.15 -7.36
N GLN A 219 -1.09 -11.24 -6.86
CA GLN A 219 -1.16 -11.59 -5.45
C GLN A 219 -0.14 -10.76 -4.67
N ASP A 220 -0.61 -9.85 -3.82
CA ASP A 220 0.23 -9.12 -2.87
C ASP A 220 0.40 -9.94 -1.56
N PRO A 221 1.62 -10.12 -1.04
CA PRO A 221 1.86 -10.90 0.17
C PRO A 221 1.18 -10.36 1.44
N HIS A 222 0.83 -9.07 1.48
CA HIS A 222 0.28 -8.42 2.66
C HIS A 222 -1.21 -8.10 2.53
N ASN A 223 -1.68 -7.83 1.31
CA ASN A 223 -3.03 -7.37 1.03
C ASN A 223 -3.87 -8.40 0.24
N GLY A 224 -3.29 -9.55 -0.12
CA GLY A 224 -3.93 -10.56 -0.94
C GLY A 224 -4.05 -10.13 -2.40
N TRP A 225 -4.96 -10.76 -3.16
CA TRP A 225 -5.18 -10.41 -4.56
C TRP A 225 -5.53 -8.93 -4.74
N GLN A 226 -4.77 -8.25 -5.60
CA GLN A 226 -5.02 -6.88 -6.02
C GLN A 226 -5.37 -6.87 -7.51
N GLU A 227 -6.48 -6.22 -7.84
CA GLU A 227 -6.87 -6.08 -9.24
C GLU A 227 -5.89 -5.19 -10.02
N GLY A 228 -5.88 -5.39 -11.34
CA GLY A 228 -5.09 -4.58 -12.27
C GLY A 228 -5.61 -3.15 -12.37
N VAL A 229 -4.70 -2.22 -12.66
CA VAL A 229 -5.02 -0.78 -12.75
C VAL A 229 -4.96 -0.35 -14.21
N THR A 230 -6.04 0.27 -14.70
CA THR A 230 -6.04 0.99 -15.97
C THR A 230 -5.75 2.46 -15.70
N THR A 231 -4.69 3.01 -16.30
CA THR A 231 -4.30 4.42 -16.16
C THR A 231 -4.46 5.15 -17.49
N ILE A 232 -5.19 6.26 -17.49
CA ILE A 232 -5.48 7.10 -18.67
C ILE A 232 -4.97 8.51 -18.41
N PHE A 233 -4.31 9.09 -19.42
CA PHE A 233 -3.61 10.36 -19.32
C PHE A 233 -4.25 11.45 -20.18
N ILE A 234 -4.61 12.58 -19.56
CA ILE A 234 -5.14 13.78 -20.20
C ILE A 234 -4.11 14.91 -20.04
N GLY A 235 -3.72 15.54 -21.15
CA GLY A 235 -2.66 16.54 -21.21
C GLY A 235 -1.51 16.12 -22.13
N ASP A 236 -0.41 16.86 -22.13
CA ASP A 236 0.76 16.59 -22.97
C ASP A 236 1.73 15.61 -22.30
N TRP A 237 1.28 14.35 -22.19
CA TRP A 237 2.03 13.27 -21.55
C TRP A 237 2.92 12.54 -22.54
N ARG A 238 4.11 12.15 -22.08
CA ARG A 238 5.06 11.29 -22.81
C ARG A 238 5.54 10.16 -21.92
N MET A 239 5.78 9.00 -22.53
CA MET A 239 6.43 7.88 -21.87
C MET A 239 7.95 8.09 -21.87
N ILE A 240 8.57 7.92 -20.71
CA ILE A 240 10.01 7.95 -20.52
C ILE A 240 10.48 6.56 -20.09
N GLU A 241 11.48 6.03 -20.81
CA GLU A 241 12.13 4.76 -20.51
C GLU A 241 13.59 5.04 -20.13
N GLU A 242 13.97 4.75 -18.89
CA GLU A 242 15.33 4.91 -18.36
C GLU A 242 15.82 3.61 -17.70
N GLU A 243 17.12 3.51 -17.38
CA GLU A 243 17.69 2.33 -16.69
C GLU A 243 16.99 2.00 -15.35
N GLY A 244 16.25 2.95 -14.77
CA GLY A 244 15.49 2.80 -13.52
C GLY A 244 14.02 2.38 -13.68
N GLY A 245 13.48 2.32 -14.90
CA GLY A 245 12.08 1.92 -15.14
C GLY A 245 11.38 2.74 -16.22
N VAL A 246 10.06 2.53 -16.31
CA VAL A 246 9.16 3.24 -17.23
C VAL A 246 8.23 4.11 -16.42
N PHE A 247 8.13 5.38 -16.78
CA PHE A 247 7.20 6.34 -16.16
C PHE A 247 6.59 7.24 -17.22
N MET A 248 5.50 7.90 -16.87
CA MET A 248 4.87 8.93 -17.69
C MET A 248 5.23 10.29 -17.11
N GLU A 249 5.53 11.24 -17.98
CA GLU A 249 5.88 12.61 -17.61
C GLU A 249 5.08 13.60 -18.46
N ALA A 250 4.69 14.71 -17.85
CA ALA A 250 4.19 15.89 -18.54
C ALA A 250 5.00 17.10 -18.08
N GLU A 251 5.27 18.05 -18.97
CA GLU A 251 5.98 19.28 -18.62
C GLU A 251 4.98 20.35 -18.16
N PRO A 252 5.10 20.90 -16.94
CA PRO A 252 4.25 22.00 -16.50
C PRO A 252 4.45 23.23 -17.37
N ASP A 253 3.34 23.87 -17.77
CA ASP A 253 3.37 25.20 -18.37
C ASP A 253 3.69 26.24 -17.29
N ALA A 254 4.90 26.78 -17.33
CA ALA A 254 5.39 27.77 -16.39
C ALA A 254 4.70 29.15 -16.54
N GLU A 255 4.03 29.41 -17.66
CA GLU A 255 3.27 30.64 -17.87
C GLU A 255 1.81 30.53 -17.40
N ALA A 256 1.31 29.30 -17.20
CA ALA A 256 -0.04 29.06 -16.73
C ALA A 256 -0.20 29.43 -15.23
N PRO A 257 -1.37 29.94 -14.81
CA PRO A 257 -1.67 30.11 -13.40
C PRO A 257 -1.52 28.81 -12.62
N TYR A 258 -0.99 28.89 -11.40
CA TYR A 258 -0.82 27.72 -10.53
C TYR A 258 -2.16 27.06 -10.13
N ASP A 259 -3.26 27.79 -10.23
CA ASP A 259 -4.65 27.34 -10.03
C ASP A 259 -5.38 27.02 -11.35
N ALA A 260 -4.62 26.70 -12.41
CA ALA A 260 -5.12 26.11 -13.64
C ALA A 260 -4.86 24.60 -13.66
N ALA A 261 -5.78 23.83 -14.23
CA ALA A 261 -5.58 22.40 -14.44
C ALA A 261 -4.85 22.19 -15.78
N GLN A 262 -3.71 21.54 -15.75
CA GLN A 262 -2.84 21.31 -16.92
C GLN A 262 -2.79 19.83 -17.31
N THR A 263 -2.96 18.94 -16.34
CA THR A 263 -3.00 17.50 -16.53
C THR A 263 -4.13 16.89 -15.72
N VAL A 264 -4.66 15.77 -16.20
CA VAL A 264 -5.50 14.87 -15.40
C VAL A 264 -5.04 13.43 -15.63
N VAL A 265 -4.88 12.68 -14.54
CA VAL A 265 -4.64 11.24 -14.56
C VAL A 265 -5.87 10.54 -14.00
N VAL A 266 -6.34 9.52 -14.72
CA VAL A 266 -7.45 8.67 -14.30
C VAL A 266 -6.92 7.26 -14.07
N GLN A 267 -7.08 6.73 -12.86
CA GLN A 267 -6.71 5.36 -12.50
C GLN A 267 -7.99 4.60 -12.12
N VAL A 268 -8.20 3.45 -12.74
CA VAL A 268 -9.32 2.55 -12.43
C VAL A 268 -8.76 1.19 -12.03
N GLN A 269 -8.85 0.85 -10.75
CA GLN A 269 -8.45 -0.44 -10.23
C GLN A 269 -9.68 -1.36 -10.12
N ALA A 270 -9.74 -2.37 -10.98
CA ALA A 270 -10.78 -3.38 -11.00
C ALA A 270 -10.39 -4.55 -11.92
N ASP A 271 -11.16 -5.64 -11.87
CA ASP A 271 -11.09 -6.70 -12.87
C ASP A 271 -11.13 -6.10 -14.28
N ALA A 272 -10.42 -6.73 -15.23
CA ALA A 272 -10.22 -6.18 -16.56
C ALA A 272 -11.54 -5.85 -17.29
N LYS A 273 -12.57 -6.68 -17.13
CA LYS A 273 -13.86 -6.45 -17.75
C LYS A 273 -14.58 -5.26 -17.09
N ARG A 274 -14.62 -5.22 -15.76
CA ARG A 274 -15.26 -4.12 -15.02
C ARG A 274 -14.54 -2.80 -15.24
N ALA A 275 -13.22 -2.80 -15.27
CA ALA A 275 -12.42 -1.62 -15.57
C ALA A 275 -12.78 -1.04 -16.95
N ALA A 276 -12.92 -1.89 -17.98
CA ALA A 276 -13.34 -1.45 -19.31
C ALA A 276 -14.75 -0.85 -19.33
N GLU A 277 -15.71 -1.46 -18.62
CA GLU A 277 -17.08 -0.94 -18.48
C GLU A 277 -17.10 0.43 -17.79
N VAL A 278 -16.35 0.58 -16.70
CA VAL A 278 -16.22 1.84 -15.95
C VAL A 278 -15.56 2.92 -16.80
N VAL A 279 -14.44 2.61 -17.45
CA VAL A 279 -13.72 3.53 -18.34
C VAL A 279 -14.61 4.04 -19.46
N ALA A 280 -15.44 3.18 -20.06
CA ALA A 280 -16.38 3.58 -21.10
C ALA A 280 -17.51 4.51 -20.60
N ALA A 281 -17.80 4.50 -19.30
CA ALA A 281 -18.88 5.28 -18.69
C ALA A 281 -18.43 6.62 -18.07
N ILE A 282 -17.13 6.89 -17.99
CA ILE A 282 -16.59 8.16 -17.50
C ILE A 282 -16.96 9.31 -18.44
N ASP A 283 -17.33 10.46 -17.90
CA ASP A 283 -17.54 11.69 -18.68
C ASP A 283 -16.20 12.33 -19.06
N TRP A 284 -15.59 11.79 -20.12
CA TRP A 284 -14.32 12.27 -20.66
C TRP A 284 -14.38 13.71 -21.17
N ALA A 285 -15.56 14.18 -21.59
CA ALA A 285 -15.72 15.55 -22.06
C ALA A 285 -15.61 16.56 -20.91
N ALA A 286 -16.21 16.24 -19.76
CA ALA A 286 -16.06 17.04 -18.54
C ALA A 286 -14.59 17.11 -18.10
N LEU A 287 -13.89 15.96 -18.04
CA LEU A 287 -12.49 15.91 -17.63
C LEU A 287 -11.57 16.69 -18.60
N LYS A 288 -11.72 16.51 -19.92
CA LYS A 288 -10.98 17.30 -20.92
C LYS A 288 -11.28 18.80 -20.82
N GLY A 289 -12.52 19.15 -20.45
CA GLY A 289 -12.95 20.52 -20.25
C GLY A 289 -12.25 21.25 -19.10
N LEU A 290 -11.62 20.54 -18.16
CA LEU A 290 -10.82 21.15 -17.09
C LEU A 290 -9.53 21.81 -17.62
N LEU A 291 -8.92 21.25 -18.67
CA LEU A 291 -7.66 21.75 -19.24
C LEU A 291 -7.85 22.89 -20.25
N ALA A 292 -9.06 23.04 -20.80
CA ALA A 292 -9.33 23.93 -21.93
C ALA A 292 -9.56 25.41 -21.54
N ARG A 293 -9.12 25.85 -20.35
CA ARG A 293 -9.45 27.16 -19.79
C ARG A 293 -8.26 27.91 -19.24
#